data_AF-A0AAN5I8V4-F1
#
_entry.id   AF-A0AAN5I8V4-F1
#
_cell.length_a   1.000
_cell.length_b   1.000
_cell.length_c   1.000
_cell.angle_alpha   90.00
_cell.angle_beta   90.00
_cell.angle_gamma   90.00
#
_symmetry.space_group_name_H-M   'P 1'
#
loop_
_entity.id
_entity.type
_entity.pdbx_description
1 polymer ?
#
loop_
_entity_poly.entity_id
_entity_poly.type
_entity_poly.pdbx_seq_one_letter_code
_entity_poly.pdbx_strand_id
1 'polypeptide(L)'
;MFQWIFTLNVRYKRKLQKMTRTDYSLSMSYQIEENIKVMQMLRKLAFPTILINLPALGFISIHTYLPDEERFNVVRNVAVALFDLYIPL
;
A
#
# COMPACT_ATOMS: atom_id res chain seq x y z
N MET A 1 -5.59 4.66 -9.20
CA MET A 1 -4.62 5.73 -9.53
C MET A 1 -3.17 5.23 -9.65
N PHE A 2 -2.60 4.58 -8.62
CA PHE A 2 -1.20 4.11 -8.62
C PHE A 2 -0.82 3.21 -9.81
N GLN A 3 -1.61 2.16 -10.08
CA GLN A 3 -1.36 1.22 -11.19
C GLN A 3 -1.39 1.89 -12.58
N TRP A 4 -2.23 2.91 -12.73
CA TRP A 4 -2.33 3.69 -13.96
C TRP A 4 -1.06 4.52 -14.21
N ILE A 5 -0.57 5.21 -13.17
CA ILE A 5 0.70 5.96 -13.21
C ILE A 5 1.88 5.04 -13.53
N PHE A 6 1.92 3.84 -12.93
CA PHE A 6 2.97 2.87 -13.19
C PHE A 6 2.96 2.42 -14.67
N THR A 7 1.77 2.12 -15.18
CA THR A 7 1.58 1.70 -16.58
C THR A 7 1.97 2.81 -17.55
N LEU A 8 1.67 4.08 -17.23
CA LEU A 8 2.13 5.22 -18.01
C LEU A 8 3.66 5.33 -18.01
N ASN A 9 4.32 5.28 -16.86
CA ASN A 9 5.78 5.35 -16.78
C ASN A 9 6.45 4.24 -17.61
N VAL A 10 5.93 3.00 -17.54
CA VAL A 10 6.43 1.89 -18.37
C VAL A 10 6.21 2.15 -19.88
N ARG A 11 5.04 2.68 -20.27
CA ARG A 11 4.76 3.04 -21.67
C ARG A 11 5.68 4.17 -22.16
N TYR A 12 5.92 5.19 -21.34
CA TYR A 12 6.84 6.27 -21.66
C TYR A 12 8.29 5.78 -21.77
N LYS A 13 8.74 4.88 -20.88
CA LYS A 13 10.06 4.25 -21.01
C LYS A 13 10.22 3.53 -22.35
N ARG A 14 9.22 2.76 -22.77
CA ARG A 14 9.21 2.09 -24.09
C ARG A 14 9.20 3.07 -25.26
N LYS A 15 8.55 4.23 -25.10
CA LYS A 15 8.54 5.29 -26.12
C LYS A 15 9.92 5.95 -26.24
N LEU A 16 10.57 6.27 -25.11
CA LEU A 16 11.92 6.83 -25.08
C LEU A 16 12.96 5.90 -25.70
N GLN A 17 12.85 4.58 -25.49
CA GLN A 17 13.74 3.60 -26.12
C GLN A 17 13.65 3.57 -27.66
N LYS A 18 12.57 4.10 -28.24
CA LYS A 18 12.35 4.18 -29.69
C LYS A 18 12.64 5.56 -30.27
N MET A 19 12.97 6.55 -29.43
CA MET A 19 13.26 7.91 -29.90
C MET A 19 14.66 7.99 -30.50
N THR A 20 14.78 8.80 -31.54
CA THR A 20 16.06 9.18 -32.15
C THR A 20 16.88 10.04 -31.21
N ARG A 21 18.20 10.02 -31.38
CA ARG A 21 19.20 10.65 -30.49
C ARG A 21 18.99 12.17 -30.29
N THR A 22 18.25 12.82 -31.19
CA THR A 22 17.92 14.26 -31.17
C THR A 22 16.77 14.61 -30.21
N ASP A 23 15.81 13.71 -30.02
CA ASP A 23 14.64 13.93 -29.13
C ASP A 23 14.84 13.26 -27.76
N TYR A 24 15.92 12.49 -27.61
CA TYR A 24 16.23 11.75 -26.41
C TYR A 24 16.90 12.64 -25.36
N SER A 25 16.20 12.86 -24.24
CA SER A 25 16.78 13.48 -23.05
C SER A 25 17.25 12.42 -22.06
N LEU A 26 18.54 12.44 -21.76
CA LEU A 26 19.18 11.54 -20.80
C LEU A 26 18.55 11.69 -19.41
N SER A 27 18.29 12.93 -18.97
CA SER A 27 17.69 13.20 -17.65
C SER A 27 16.27 12.63 -17.52
N MET A 28 15.46 12.73 -18.57
CA MET A 28 14.11 12.18 -18.59
C MET A 28 14.11 10.65 -18.51
N SER A 29 15.06 10.00 -19.18
CA SER A 29 15.23 8.54 -19.11
C SER A 29 15.55 8.08 -17.68
N TYR A 30 16.45 8.78 -16.99
CA TYR A 30 16.78 8.49 -15.59
C TYR A 30 15.60 8.71 -14.65
N GLN A 31 14.87 9.82 -14.78
CA GLN A 31 13.69 10.10 -13.94
C GLN A 31 12.60 9.02 -14.07
N ILE A 32 12.32 8.57 -15.29
CA ILE A 32 11.31 7.53 -15.51
C ILE A 32 11.79 6.19 -14.97
N GLU A 33 13.08 5.87 -15.10
CA GLU A 33 13.63 4.65 -14.52
C GLU A 33 13.57 4.64 -13.00
N GLU A 34 13.91 5.76 -12.37
CA GLU A 34 13.81 5.94 -10.92
C GLU A 34 12.36 5.80 -10.45
N ASN A 35 11.41 6.48 -11.10
CA ASN A 35 9.98 6.34 -10.78
C ASN A 35 9.50 4.89 -10.87
N ILE A 36 9.89 4.14 -11.91
CA ILE A 36 9.53 2.72 -12.04
C ILE A 36 10.12 1.90 -10.89
N LYS A 37 11.39 2.12 -10.53
CA LYS A 37 12.06 1.42 -9.41
C LYS A 37 11.37 1.71 -8.08
N VAL A 38 11.10 2.98 -7.78
CA VAL A 38 10.40 3.39 -6.55
C VAL A 38 9.01 2.77 -6.49
N MET A 39 8.23 2.82 -7.58
CA MET A 39 6.90 2.22 -7.61
C MET A 39 6.93 0.69 -7.44
N GLN A 40 7.94 0.00 -7.97
CA GLN A 40 8.13 -1.43 -7.73
C GLN A 40 8.45 -1.73 -6.26
N MET A 41 9.29 -0.91 -5.63
CA MET A 41 9.59 -1.02 -4.20
C MET A 41 8.35 -0.78 -3.34
N LEU A 42 7.62 0.31 -3.59
CA LEU A 42 6.36 0.61 -2.90
C LEU A 42 5.35 -0.53 -3.04
N ARG A 43 5.24 -1.15 -4.22
CA ARG A 43 4.36 -2.30 -4.42
C ARG A 43 4.79 -3.52 -3.58
N LYS A 44 6.09 -3.76 -3.46
CA LYS A 44 6.63 -4.84 -2.62
C LYS A 44 6.41 -4.59 -1.14
N LEU A 45 6.37 -3.33 -0.70
CA LEU A 45 6.09 -2.94 0.68
C LEU A 45 4.58 -2.94 0.99
N ALA A 46 3.74 -2.56 0.03
CA ALA A 46 2.30 -2.44 0.25
C ALA A 46 1.65 -3.75 0.71
N PHE A 47 2.03 -4.89 0.10
CA PHE A 47 1.46 -6.19 0.46
C PHE A 47 1.76 -6.61 1.92
N PRO A 48 3.02 -6.66 2.38
CA PRO A 48 3.32 -6.98 3.77
C PRO A 48 2.75 -5.96 4.74
N THR A 49 2.72 -4.66 4.39
CA THR A 49 2.07 -3.64 5.23
C THR A 49 0.58 -3.95 5.42
N ILE A 50 -0.15 -4.32 4.37
CA ILE A 50 -1.56 -4.69 4.51
C ILE A 50 -1.70 -5.94 5.37
N LEU A 51 -0.89 -6.97 5.12
CA LEU A 51 -0.96 -8.24 5.83
C LEU A 51 -0.72 -8.09 7.33
N ILE A 52 0.28 -7.28 7.71
CA ILE A 52 0.58 -6.96 9.12
C ILE A 52 -0.57 -6.14 9.73
N ASN A 53 -1.26 -5.29 8.98
CA ASN A 53 -2.37 -4.50 9.54
C ASN A 53 -3.71 -5.27 9.64
N LEU A 54 -3.83 -6.46 9.06
CA LEU A 54 -5.10 -7.22 9.09
C LEU A 54 -5.60 -7.56 10.50
N PRO A 55 -4.77 -8.01 11.47
CA PRO A 55 -5.23 -8.29 12.82
C PRO A 55 -5.80 -7.04 13.52
N ALA A 56 -5.12 -5.89 13.38
CA ALA A 56 -5.60 -4.61 13.90
C ALA A 56 -6.98 -4.27 13.33
N LEU A 57 -7.16 -4.39 12.01
CA LEU A 57 -8.44 -4.18 11.35
C LEU A 57 -9.51 -5.18 11.81
N GLY A 58 -9.13 -6.43 12.09
CA GLY A 58 -10.01 -7.46 12.63
C GLY A 58 -10.53 -7.10 14.03
N PHE A 59 -9.64 -6.68 14.94
CA PHE A 59 -10.01 -6.32 16.31
C PHE A 59 -10.97 -5.13 16.37
N ILE A 60 -10.68 -4.06 15.63
CA ILE A 60 -11.59 -2.91 15.58
C ILE A 60 -12.94 -3.25 14.93
N SER A 61 -12.94 -4.13 13.92
CA SER A 61 -14.18 -4.59 13.28
C SER A 61 -15.05 -5.38 14.27
N ILE A 62 -14.45 -6.27 15.07
CA ILE A 62 -15.17 -7.01 16.12
C ILE A 62 -15.80 -6.04 17.12
N HIS A 63 -15.07 -5.03 17.58
CA HIS A 63 -15.60 -4.05 18.52
C HIS A 63 -16.78 -3.25 17.94
N THR A 64 -16.71 -2.89 16.66
CA THR A 64 -17.68 -2.00 15.99
C THR A 64 -18.95 -2.73 15.53
N TYR A 65 -18.85 -3.99 15.11
CA TYR A 65 -19.99 -4.76 14.60
C TYR A 65 -20.75 -5.56 15.67
N LEU A 66 -20.15 -5.82 16.84
CA LEU A 66 -20.88 -6.48 17.92
C LEU A 66 -21.91 -5.51 18.54
N PRO A 67 -23.17 -5.95 18.72
CA PRO A 67 -24.20 -5.12 19.34
C PRO A 67 -23.86 -4.81 20.80
N ASP A 68 -24.29 -3.63 21.26
CA ASP A 68 -24.12 -3.14 22.64
C ASP A 68 -25.06 -3.88 23.63
N GLU A 69 -24.88 -5.20 23.75
CA GLU A 69 -25.53 -6.01 24.78
C GLU A 69 -24.51 -6.41 25.85
N GLU A 70 -24.94 -6.49 27.12
CA GLU A 70 -24.08 -6.87 28.25
C GLU A 70 -23.33 -8.19 28.05
N ARG A 71 -23.94 -9.13 27.31
CA ARG A 71 -23.37 -10.45 27.01
C ARG A 71 -22.10 -10.38 26.15
N PHE A 72 -21.94 -9.31 25.37
CA PHE A 72 -20.83 -9.11 24.44
C PHE A 72 -19.77 -8.12 24.94
N ASN A 73 -19.99 -7.47 26.09
CA ASN A 73 -19.06 -6.50 26.66
C ASN A 73 -17.66 -7.08 26.89
N VAL A 74 -17.57 -8.33 27.36
CA VAL A 74 -16.27 -9.00 27.56
C VAL A 74 -15.51 -9.13 26.25
N VAL A 75 -16.18 -9.59 25.19
CA VAL A 75 -15.56 -9.79 23.86
C VAL A 75 -15.12 -8.45 23.26
N ARG A 76 -15.93 -7.40 23.38
CA ARG A 76 -15.60 -6.06 22.89
C ARG A 76 -14.41 -5.44 23.63
N ASN A 77 -14.35 -5.60 24.95
CA ASN A 77 -13.24 -5.08 25.76
C ASN A 77 -11.93 -5.83 25.46
N VAL A 78 -12.00 -7.16 25.28
CA VAL A 78 -10.84 -7.96 24.86
C VAL A 78 -10.37 -7.56 23.46
N ALA A 79 -11.28 -7.32 22.51
CA ALA A 79 -10.92 -6.88 21.17
C ALA A 79 -10.18 -5.52 21.18
N VAL A 80 -10.65 -4.55 21.96
CA VAL A 80 -9.97 -3.25 22.10
C VAL A 80 -8.60 -3.41 22.77
N ALA A 81 -8.50 -4.21 23.84
CA ALA A 81 -7.22 -4.46 24.50
C ALA A 81 -6.20 -5.14 23.56
N LEU A 82 -6.65 -6.07 22.72
CA LEU A 82 -5.80 -6.71 21.70
C LEU A 82 -5.40 -5.73 20.59
N PHE A 83 -6.28 -4.81 20.19
CA PHE A 83 -5.95 -3.74 19.25
C PHE A 83 -4.87 -2.80 19.81
N ASP A 84 -5.04 -2.33 21.04
CA ASP A 84 -4.08 -1.45 21.72
C ASP A 84 -2.73 -2.13 21.96
N LEU A 85 -2.72 -3.44 22.23
CA LEU A 85 -1.50 -4.22 22.35
C LEU A 85 -0.81 -4.43 20.99
N TYR A 86 -1.58 -4.54 19.90
CA TYR A 86 -1.05 -4.86 18.58
C TYR A 86 -0.42 -3.66 17.86
N ILE A 87 -0.94 -2.45 18.05
CA ILE A 87 -0.37 -1.22 17.45
C ILE A 87 1.11 -0.99 17.79
N PRO A 88 1.57 -1.16 19.04
CA PRO A 88 2.97 -0.92 19.42
C PRO A 88 3.92 -2.09 19.09
N LEU A 89 3.41 -3.22 18.58
CA LEU A 89 4.14 -4.46 18.30
C LEU A 89 4.67 -4.50 16.86
#